data_AF-A0A011Q489-F1
#
_entry.id   AF-A0A011Q489-F1
#
_cell.length_a   1.000
_cell.length_b   1.000
_cell.length_c   1.000
_cell.angle_alpha   90.00
_cell.angle_beta   90.00
_cell.angle_gamma   90.00
#
_symmetry.space_group_name_H-M   'P 1'
#
loop_
_entity.id
_entity.type
_entity.pdbx_description
1 polymer ?
#
loop_
_entity_poly.entity_id
_entity_poly.type
_entity_poly.pdbx_seq_one_letter_code
_entity_poly.pdbx_strand_id
1 'polypeptide(L)'
;MVQRRQKYKVLLALLLVSIAIQAYGLHTGFVGVLSDVFRTVLSATIYRVVVRGTGERVPAALLLLATVFIGWARHFTGGSDGGALALAFNVLSSLFLWAAVTLVLRDLFRTPEAGTGIVLGAICGYLIAADAWTGINSCAFLLAPHSFAFDPGVQEMLGHWHARLTLFCH
;
A
#
# COMPACT_ATOMS: atom_id res chain seq x y z
N MET A 1 -23.11 -7.23 -14.21
CA MET A 1 -22.97 -6.50 -12.92
C MET A 1 -22.40 -7.34 -11.77
N VAL A 2 -22.76 -8.63 -11.61
CA VAL A 2 -22.25 -9.53 -10.55
C VAL A 2 -20.71 -9.64 -10.50
N GLN A 3 -20.06 -9.69 -11.67
CA GLN A 3 -18.60 -9.86 -11.78
C GLN A 3 -17.81 -8.64 -11.27
N ARG A 4 -18.33 -7.40 -11.38
CA ARG A 4 -17.69 -6.21 -10.81
C ARG A 4 -17.77 -6.23 -9.29
N ARG A 5 -18.92 -6.60 -8.74
CA ARG A 5 -19.16 -6.66 -7.29
C ARG A 5 -18.26 -7.69 -6.59
N GLN A 6 -18.05 -8.85 -7.20
CA GLN A 6 -17.12 -9.87 -6.66
C GLN A 6 -15.67 -9.39 -6.68
N LYS A 7 -15.23 -8.70 -7.75
CA LYS A 7 -13.87 -8.15 -7.84
C LYS A 7 -13.55 -7.16 -6.73
N TYR A 8 -14.46 -6.23 -6.41
CA TYR A 8 -14.25 -5.28 -5.30
C TYR A 8 -14.30 -5.94 -3.93
N LYS A 9 -15.09 -7.01 -3.73
CA LYS A 9 -15.06 -7.78 -2.47
C LYS A 9 -13.72 -8.47 -2.25
N VAL A 10 -13.16 -9.09 -3.30
CA VAL A 10 -11.84 -9.73 -3.23
C VAL A 10 -10.77 -8.67 -2.96
N LEU A 11 -10.83 -7.53 -3.66
CA LEU A 11 -9.90 -6.42 -3.43
C LEU A 11 -9.97 -5.89 -2.00
N LEU A 12 -11.18 -5.69 -1.46
CA LEU A 12 -11.38 -5.25 -0.09
C LEU A 12 -10.80 -6.26 0.91
N ALA A 13 -11.07 -7.55 0.72
CA ALA A 13 -10.52 -8.59 1.59
C ALA A 13 -8.98 -8.59 1.60
N LEU A 14 -8.35 -8.44 0.42
CA LEU A 14 -6.90 -8.34 0.32
C LEU A 14 -6.36 -7.07 0.98
N LEU A 15 -7.05 -5.93 0.86
CA LEU A 15 -6.64 -4.69 1.53
C LEU A 15 -6.73 -4.80 3.06
N LEU A 16 -7.78 -5.43 3.58
CA LEU A 16 -7.91 -5.67 5.02
C LEU A 16 -6.81 -6.59 5.56
N VAL A 17 -6.48 -7.65 4.81
CA VAL A 17 -5.35 -8.53 5.16
C VAL A 17 -4.03 -7.77 5.09
N SER A 18 -3.82 -6.89 4.10
CA SER A 18 -2.63 -6.04 4.03
C SER A 18 -2.46 -5.18 5.29
N ILE A 19 -3.55 -4.53 5.73
CA ILE A 19 -3.55 -3.70 6.94
C ILE A 19 -3.23 -4.54 8.17
N ALA A 20 -3.79 -5.75 8.29
CA ALA A 20 -3.47 -6.65 9.38
C ALA A 20 -1.97 -7.02 9.37
N ILE A 21 -1.41 -7.41 8.22
CA ILE A 21 0.02 -7.74 8.10
C ILE A 21 0.90 -6.57 8.55
N GLN A 22 0.57 -5.35 8.10
CA GLN A 22 1.29 -4.13 8.48
C GLN A 22 1.18 -3.85 9.98
N ALA A 23 -0.01 -3.98 10.57
CA ALA A 23 -0.25 -3.71 11.99
C ALA A 23 0.50 -4.67 12.93
N TYR A 24 0.67 -5.92 12.53
CA TYR A 24 1.36 -6.93 13.35
C TYR A 24 2.88 -7.00 13.10
N GLY A 25 3.44 -6.16 12.22
CA GLY A 25 4.89 -6.08 11.99
C GLY A 25 5.51 -7.40 11.53
N LEU A 26 4.77 -8.19 10.76
CA LEU A 26 5.12 -9.54 10.29
C LEU A 26 6.20 -9.50 9.18
N HIS A 27 7.34 -8.85 9.43
CA HIS A 27 8.35 -8.56 8.40
C HIS A 27 9.69 -9.30 8.58
N THR A 28 9.81 -10.22 9.54
CA THR A 28 11.07 -10.91 9.83
C THR A 28 11.11 -12.36 9.29
N GLY A 29 12.21 -12.73 8.63
CA GLY A 29 12.46 -14.11 8.16
C GLY A 29 11.54 -14.59 7.02
N PHE A 30 11.11 -15.85 7.08
CA PHE A 30 10.18 -16.48 6.11
C PHE A 30 8.90 -15.66 5.89
N VAL A 31 8.49 -14.90 6.91
CA VAL A 31 7.30 -14.05 6.89
C VAL A 31 7.49 -12.84 5.94
N GLY A 32 8.73 -12.36 5.75
CA GLY A 32 9.03 -11.30 4.78
C GLY A 32 8.78 -11.71 3.33
N VAL A 33 9.19 -12.93 2.95
CA VAL A 33 8.92 -13.48 1.61
C VAL A 33 7.43 -13.66 1.39
N LEU A 34 6.70 -14.16 2.38
CA LEU A 34 5.24 -14.32 2.31
C LEU A 34 4.54 -12.96 2.16
N SER A 35 5.01 -11.94 2.88
CA SER A 35 4.52 -10.57 2.78
C SER A 35 4.72 -10.00 1.37
N ASP A 36 5.87 -10.24 0.74
CA ASP A 36 6.12 -9.77 -0.63
C ASP A 36 5.30 -10.53 -1.67
N VAL A 37 5.12 -11.84 -1.52
CA VAL A 37 4.16 -12.62 -2.34
C VAL A 37 2.77 -12.03 -2.20
N PHE A 38 2.31 -11.76 -0.98
CA PHE A 38 1.00 -11.16 -0.75
C PHE A 38 0.87 -9.78 -1.41
N ARG A 39 1.90 -8.94 -1.27
CA ARG A 39 1.93 -7.59 -1.86
C ARG A 39 1.92 -7.63 -3.39
N THR A 40 2.63 -8.58 -4.00
CA THR A 40 2.59 -8.77 -5.47
C THR A 40 1.19 -9.18 -5.95
N VAL A 41 0.53 -10.09 -5.23
CA VAL A 41 -0.85 -10.52 -5.52
C VAL A 41 -1.83 -9.36 -5.36
N LEU A 42 -1.68 -8.55 -4.30
CA LEU A 42 -2.49 -7.35 -4.07
C LEU A 42 -2.32 -6.35 -5.21
N SER A 43 -1.08 -5.98 -5.56
CA SER A 43 -0.79 -5.03 -6.64
C SER A 43 -1.26 -5.52 -8.01
N ALA A 44 -1.11 -6.82 -8.32
CA ALA A 44 -1.64 -7.41 -9.54
C ALA A 44 -3.19 -7.38 -9.57
N THR A 45 -3.83 -7.58 -8.41
CA THR A 45 -5.29 -7.47 -8.28
C THR A 45 -5.76 -6.03 -8.48
N ILE A 46 -5.09 -5.05 -7.86
CA ILE A 46 -5.35 -3.62 -8.07
C ILE A 46 -5.25 -3.29 -9.56
N TYR A 47 -4.15 -3.67 -10.21
CA TYR A 47 -3.95 -3.47 -11.64
C TYR A 47 -5.12 -4.03 -12.47
N ARG A 48 -5.51 -5.30 -12.26
CA ARG A 48 -6.60 -5.94 -13.00
C ARG A 48 -7.97 -5.31 -12.75
N VAL A 49 -8.23 -4.83 -11.53
CA VAL A 49 -9.54 -4.28 -11.15
C VAL A 49 -9.71 -2.84 -11.63
N VAL A 50 -8.65 -2.05 -11.50
CA VAL A 50 -8.66 -0.59 -11.70
C VAL A 50 -8.28 -0.22 -13.14
N VAL A 51 -7.26 -0.85 -13.71
CA VAL A 51 -6.73 -0.46 -15.03
C VAL A 51 -7.54 -1.13 -16.13
N ARG A 52 -8.46 -0.39 -16.74
CA ARG A 52 -9.36 -0.91 -17.78
C ARG A 52 -9.05 -0.39 -19.19
N GLY A 53 -8.51 0.82 -19.34
CA GLY A 53 -8.24 1.46 -20.64
C GLY A 53 -6.94 0.98 -21.31
N THR A 54 -6.94 0.85 -22.64
CA THR A 54 -5.79 0.37 -23.43
C THR A 54 -4.56 1.26 -23.33
N GLY A 55 -4.73 2.60 -23.25
CA GLY A 55 -3.62 3.55 -23.12
C GLY A 55 -2.95 3.58 -21.74
N GLU A 56 -3.69 3.25 -20.69
CA GLU A 56 -3.19 3.30 -19.30
C GLU A 56 -2.61 1.96 -18.84
N ARG A 57 -2.88 0.88 -19.59
CA ARG A 57 -2.41 -0.47 -19.29
C ARG A 57 -0.91 -0.63 -19.35
N VAL A 58 -0.27 -0.06 -20.37
CA VAL A 58 1.17 -0.19 -20.59
C VAL A 58 1.97 0.52 -19.49
N PRO A 59 1.78 1.83 -19.21
CA PRO A 59 2.54 2.50 -18.16
C PRO A 59 2.29 1.89 -16.77
N ALA A 60 1.03 1.52 -16.45
CA ALA A 60 0.73 0.88 -15.18
C ALA A 60 1.31 -0.54 -15.07
N ALA A 61 1.42 -1.28 -16.18
CA ALA A 61 2.07 -2.59 -16.19
C ALA A 61 3.58 -2.45 -15.99
N LEU A 62 4.22 -1.48 -16.64
CA LEU A 62 5.66 -1.22 -16.44
C LEU A 62 5.95 -0.82 -15.00
N LEU A 63 5.14 0.06 -14.40
CA LEU A 63 5.26 0.42 -12.99
C LEU A 63 5.07 -0.78 -12.05
N LEU A 64 4.05 -1.61 -12.32
CA LEU A 64 3.83 -2.84 -11.55
C LEU A 64 5.04 -3.76 -11.65
N LEU A 65 5.51 -4.07 -12.87
CA LEU A 65 6.64 -4.96 -13.09
C LEU A 65 7.91 -4.45 -12.41
N ALA A 66 8.21 -3.16 -12.54
CA ALA A 66 9.37 -2.56 -11.88
C ALA A 66 9.24 -2.60 -10.35
N THR A 67 8.06 -2.33 -9.80
CA THR A 67 7.81 -2.44 -8.35
C THR A 67 8.01 -3.86 -7.84
N VAL A 68 7.46 -4.85 -8.56
CA VAL A 68 7.62 -6.28 -8.22
C VAL A 68 9.08 -6.69 -8.32
N PHE A 69 9.76 -6.32 -9.41
CA PHE A 69 11.17 -6.65 -9.62
C PHE A 69 12.06 -6.11 -8.51
N ILE A 70 11.91 -4.82 -8.15
CA ILE A 70 12.68 -4.22 -7.04
C ILE A 70 12.33 -4.89 -5.71
N GLY A 71 11.06 -5.18 -5.46
CA GLY A 71 10.62 -5.88 -4.24
C GLY A 71 11.34 -7.22 -4.06
N TRP A 72 11.41 -8.03 -5.11
CA TRP A 72 12.13 -9.30 -5.08
C TRP A 72 13.66 -9.12 -5.05
N ALA A 73 14.21 -8.15 -5.78
CA ALA A 73 15.64 -7.89 -5.83
C ALA A 73 16.22 -7.59 -4.44
N ARG A 74 15.44 -6.97 -3.54
CA ARG A 74 15.83 -6.68 -2.15
C ARG A 74 16.20 -7.91 -1.33
N HIS A 75 15.68 -9.10 -1.67
CA HIS A 75 16.05 -10.35 -0.99
C HIS A 75 17.45 -10.84 -1.35
N PHE A 76 17.99 -10.40 -2.50
CA PHE A 76 19.28 -10.85 -3.01
C PHE A 76 20.42 -9.86 -2.72
N THR A 77 20.10 -8.64 -2.30
CA THR A 77 21.09 -7.58 -2.06
C THR A 77 21.48 -7.51 -0.58
N GLY A 78 22.74 -7.81 -0.28
CA GLY A 78 23.33 -7.64 1.05
C GLY A 78 23.45 -6.16 1.46
N GLY A 79 23.57 -5.91 2.77
CA GLY A 79 23.26 -4.67 3.48
C GLY A 79 23.74 -3.30 2.97
N SER A 80 24.67 -3.17 2.01
CA SER A 80 25.15 -1.85 1.55
C SER A 80 24.12 -1.09 0.70
N ASP A 81 23.33 -1.81 -0.12
CA ASP A 81 22.44 -1.19 -1.12
C ASP A 81 20.97 -1.19 -0.68
N GLY A 82 20.69 -1.72 0.52
CA GLY A 82 19.34 -1.92 1.03
C GLY A 82 18.53 -0.63 1.17
N GLY A 83 19.17 0.49 1.51
CA GLY A 83 18.52 1.80 1.65
C GLY A 83 18.04 2.37 0.31
N ALA A 84 18.88 2.33 -0.72
CA ALA A 84 18.54 2.84 -2.04
C ALA A 84 17.43 2.02 -2.71
N LEU A 85 17.49 0.69 -2.59
CA LEU A 85 16.43 -0.20 -3.10
C LEU A 85 15.12 -0.06 -2.33
N ALA A 86 15.18 0.14 -1.01
CA ALA A 86 13.98 0.44 -0.21
C ALA A 86 13.34 1.77 -0.63
N LEU A 87 14.15 2.80 -0.89
CA LEU A 87 13.65 4.09 -1.38
C LEU A 87 13.01 3.93 -2.77
N ALA A 88 13.71 3.31 -3.71
CA ALA A 88 13.20 3.08 -5.07
C ALA A 88 11.88 2.29 -5.03
N PHE A 89 11.83 1.23 -4.23
CA PHE A 89 10.61 0.44 -4.04
C PHE A 89 9.44 1.27 -3.52
N ASN A 90 9.65 2.07 -2.47
CA ASN A 90 8.59 2.90 -1.90
C ASN A 90 8.12 3.98 -2.87
N VAL A 91 9.03 4.59 -3.65
CA VAL A 91 8.69 5.57 -4.69
C VAL A 91 7.85 4.90 -5.79
N LEU A 92 8.31 3.79 -6.36
CA LEU A 92 7.60 3.11 -7.45
C LEU A 92 6.25 2.56 -6.98
N SER A 93 6.19 1.94 -5.80
CA SER A 93 4.94 1.46 -5.21
C SER A 93 3.97 2.61 -4.98
N SER A 94 4.43 3.75 -4.46
CA SER A 94 3.57 4.93 -4.23
C SER A 94 3.04 5.49 -5.55
N LEU A 95 3.89 5.60 -6.57
CA LEU A 95 3.48 6.07 -7.90
C LEU A 95 2.43 5.14 -8.52
N PHE A 96 2.63 3.83 -8.44
CA PHE A 96 1.66 2.84 -8.91
C PHE A 96 0.30 2.98 -8.19
N LEU A 97 0.32 3.08 -6.85
CA LEU A 97 -0.90 3.18 -6.06
C LEU A 97 -1.62 4.50 -6.30
N TRP A 98 -0.90 5.63 -6.39
CA TRP A 98 -1.51 6.93 -6.73
C TRP A 98 -2.12 6.95 -8.13
N ALA A 99 -1.47 6.31 -9.11
CA ALA A 99 -2.07 6.10 -10.42
C ALA A 99 -3.35 5.24 -10.34
N ALA A 100 -3.39 4.22 -9.48
CA ALA A 100 -4.61 3.46 -9.25
C ALA A 100 -5.71 4.32 -8.57
N VAL A 101 -5.37 5.14 -7.58
CA VAL A 101 -6.31 6.05 -6.91
C VAL A 101 -6.95 7.03 -7.90
N THR A 102 -6.16 7.65 -8.77
CA THR A 102 -6.68 8.61 -9.75
C THR A 102 -7.66 7.95 -10.73
N LEU A 103 -7.38 6.71 -11.14
CA LEU A 103 -8.29 5.92 -11.98
C LEU A 103 -9.58 5.53 -11.24
N VAL A 104 -9.50 5.14 -9.97
CA VAL A 104 -10.68 4.83 -9.14
C VAL A 104 -11.54 6.07 -8.96
N LEU A 105 -10.94 7.22 -8.59
CA LEU A 105 -11.66 8.48 -8.45
C LEU A 105 -12.30 8.92 -9.77
N ARG A 106 -11.59 8.78 -10.90
CA ARG A 106 -12.13 9.09 -12.22
C ARG A 106 -13.33 8.21 -12.58
N ASP A 107 -13.28 6.91 -12.29
CA ASP A 107 -14.42 5.99 -12.52
C ASP A 107 -15.60 6.34 -11.58
N LEU A 108 -15.29 6.74 -10.33
CA LEU A 108 -16.26 7.12 -9.30
C LEU A 108 -17.06 8.36 -9.69
N PHE A 109 -16.39 9.42 -10.15
CA PHE A 109 -17.06 10.67 -10.56
C PHE A 109 -17.79 10.57 -11.90
N ARG A 110 -17.45 9.59 -12.75
CA ARG A 110 -18.09 9.40 -14.06
C ARG A 110 -19.34 8.53 -14.02
N THR A 111 -19.59 7.80 -12.94
CA THR A 111 -20.69 6.83 -12.88
C THR A 111 -21.88 7.40 -12.10
N PRO A 112 -23.02 7.71 -12.75
CA PRO A 112 -24.16 8.35 -12.09
C PRO A 112 -25.06 7.41 -11.25
N GLU A 113 -24.81 6.09 -11.23
CA GLU A 113 -25.70 5.12 -10.59
C GLU A 113 -25.35 4.85 -9.12
N ALA A 114 -26.20 5.28 -8.19
CA ALA A 114 -26.08 4.90 -6.78
C ALA A 114 -26.26 3.38 -6.61
N GLY A 115 -25.19 2.68 -6.19
CA GLY A 115 -25.23 1.24 -5.93
C GLY A 115 -24.09 0.75 -5.04
N THR A 116 -24.26 -0.42 -4.43
CA THR A 116 -23.27 -1.02 -3.49
C THR A 116 -21.87 -1.18 -4.10
N GLY A 117 -21.78 -1.33 -5.43
CA GLY A 117 -20.49 -1.41 -6.13
C GLY A 117 -19.69 -0.10 -6.08
N ILE A 118 -20.37 1.05 -6.11
CA ILE A 118 -19.75 2.38 -6.00
C ILE A 118 -19.19 2.57 -4.59
N VAL A 119 -19.97 2.24 -3.55
CA VAL A 119 -19.54 2.34 -2.15
C VAL A 119 -18.30 1.48 -1.89
N LEU A 120 -18.32 0.21 -2.33
CA LEU A 120 -17.15 -0.67 -2.21
C LEU A 120 -15.95 -0.15 -3.01
N GLY A 121 -16.17 0.41 -4.20
CA GLY A 121 -15.14 1.04 -5.01
C GLY A 121 -14.50 2.24 -4.29
N ALA A 122 -15.31 3.11 -3.68
CA ALA A 122 -14.84 4.25 -2.91
C ALA A 122 -14.03 3.82 -1.67
N ILE A 123 -14.53 2.85 -0.89
CA ILE A 123 -13.80 2.29 0.26
C ILE A 123 -12.45 1.73 -0.21
N CYS A 124 -12.42 0.90 -1.25
CA CYS A 124 -11.17 0.38 -1.80
C CYS A 124 -10.24 1.52 -2.26
N GLY A 125 -10.77 2.55 -2.90
CA GLY A 125 -10.00 3.73 -3.33
C GLY A 125 -9.33 4.44 -2.16
N TYR A 126 -10.04 4.67 -1.05
CA TYR A 126 -9.47 5.28 0.16
C TYR A 126 -8.40 4.40 0.80
N LEU A 127 -8.61 3.08 0.87
CA LEU A 127 -7.62 2.16 1.42
C LEU A 127 -6.35 2.10 0.56
N ILE A 128 -6.48 2.12 -0.77
CA ILE A 128 -5.33 2.21 -1.69
C ILE A 128 -4.61 3.56 -1.51
N ALA A 129 -5.36 4.66 -1.32
CA ALA A 129 -4.77 5.98 -1.08
C ALA A 129 -4.00 6.03 0.25
N ALA A 130 -4.52 5.41 1.31
CA ALA A 130 -3.82 5.28 2.59
C ALA A 130 -2.52 4.48 2.44
N ASP A 131 -2.53 3.39 1.67
CA ASP A 131 -1.32 2.60 1.38
C ASP A 131 -0.30 3.39 0.55
N ALA A 132 -0.78 4.16 -0.45
CA ALA A 132 0.05 5.07 -1.23
C ALA A 132 0.71 6.15 -0.35
N TRP A 133 -0.03 6.68 0.61
CA TRP A 133 0.48 7.65 1.57
C TRP A 133 1.54 7.06 2.50
N THR A 134 1.35 5.81 2.92
CA THR A 134 2.31 5.07 3.74
C THR A 134 3.65 4.92 3.00
N GLY A 135 3.63 4.64 1.70
CA GLY A 135 4.85 4.59 0.88
C GLY A 135 5.59 5.93 0.81
N ILE A 136 4.87 7.06 0.65
CA ILE A 136 5.48 8.40 0.66
C ILE A 136 6.12 8.70 2.01
N ASN A 137 5.43 8.40 3.11
CA ASN A 137 5.99 8.60 4.45
C ASN A 137 7.20 7.70 4.71
N SER A 138 7.19 6.48 4.15
CA SER A 138 8.35 5.60 4.20
C SER A 138 9.55 6.19 3.45
N CYS A 139 9.33 6.84 2.29
CA CYS A 139 10.39 7.59 1.61
C CYS A 139 10.89 8.76 2.46
N ALA A 140 9.99 9.56 3.05
CA ALA A 140 10.36 10.69 3.89
C ALA A 140 11.20 10.23 5.10
N PHE A 141 10.80 9.11 5.73
CA PHE A 141 11.54 8.49 6.83
C PHE A 141 12.95 8.05 6.41
N LEU A 142 13.09 7.44 5.22
CA LEU A 142 14.40 7.02 4.71
C LEU A 142 15.32 8.19 4.36
N LEU A 143 14.76 9.33 3.92
CA LEU A 143 15.53 10.52 3.56
C LEU A 143 15.91 11.39 4.77
N ALA A 144 15.02 11.47 5.76
CA ALA A 144 15.19 12.32 6.94
C ALA A 144 14.67 11.60 8.20
N PRO A 145 15.38 10.59 8.72
CA PRO A 145 14.91 9.79 9.85
C PRO A 145 14.72 10.62 11.13
N HIS A 146 15.55 11.66 11.32
CA HIS A 146 15.47 12.56 12.46
C HIS A 146 14.17 13.36 12.53
N SER A 147 13.50 13.60 11.39
CA SER A 147 12.20 14.29 11.34
C SER A 147 11.05 13.48 11.95
N PHE A 148 11.26 12.18 12.15
CA PHE A 148 10.31 11.24 12.75
C PHE A 148 10.78 10.74 14.13
N ALA A 149 11.81 11.35 14.71
CA ALA A 149 12.28 10.99 16.03
C ALA A 149 11.26 11.40 17.09
N PHE A 150 10.86 10.44 17.92
CA PHE A 150 10.10 10.73 19.14
C PHE A 150 11.08 11.07 20.26
N ASP A 151 10.63 11.90 21.20
CA ASP A 151 11.31 12.00 22.48
C ASP A 151 11.40 10.59 23.12
N PRO A 152 12.56 10.20 23.70
CA PRO A 152 12.73 8.87 24.27
C PRO A 152 11.66 8.49 25.29
N GLY A 153 11.16 9.45 26.09
CA GLY A 153 10.09 9.20 27.05
C GLY A 153 8.75 8.90 26.38
N VAL A 154 8.46 9.56 25.26
CA VAL A 154 7.27 9.26 24.44
C VAL A 154 7.40 7.90 23.76
N GLN A 155 8.59 7.55 23.28
CA GLN A 155 8.85 6.25 22.64
C GLN A 155 8.63 5.08 23.60
N GLU A 156 9.05 5.22 24.86
CA GLU A 156 8.81 4.22 25.92
C GLU A 156 7.30 4.07 26.22
N MET A 157 6.57 5.19 26.30
CA MET A 157 5.12 5.19 26.47
C MET A 157 4.38 4.52 25.31
N LEU A 158 4.83 4.67 24.06
CA LEU A 158 4.23 4.00 22.90
C LEU A 158 4.31 2.47 22.97
N GLY A 159 5.29 1.92 23.70
CA GLY A 159 5.44 0.48 23.94
C GLY A 159 4.35 -0.11 24.84
N HIS A 160 3.72 0.70 25.69
CA HIS A 160 2.71 0.27 26.65
C HIS A 160 1.31 0.70 26.21
N TRP A 161 0.40 -0.26 26.00
CA TRP A 161 -0.95 0.05 25.47
C TRP A 161 -1.75 1.01 26.36
N HIS A 162 -1.60 0.92 27.69
CA HIS A 162 -2.22 1.85 28.64
C HIS A 162 -1.67 3.28 28.50
N ALA A 163 -0.36 3.45 28.31
CA ALA A 163 0.27 4.75 28.16
C ALA A 163 -0.02 5.41 26.80
N ARG A 164 -0.34 4.61 25.77
CA ARG A 164 -0.88 5.14 24.51
C ARG A 164 -2.23 5.81 24.69
N LEU A 165 -3.13 5.21 25.48
CA LEU A 165 -4.45 5.82 25.74
C LEU A 165 -4.32 7.17 26.44
N THR A 166 -3.38 7.30 27.39
CA THR A 166 -3.13 8.59 28.05
C THR A 166 -2.53 9.64 27.12
N LEU A 167 -1.76 9.24 26.11
CA LEU A 167 -1.18 10.17 25.12
C LEU A 167 -2.20 10.70 24.10
N PHE A 168 -3.17 9.87 23.69
CA PHE A 168 -4.06 10.18 22.56
C PHE A 168 -5.51 10.47 22.93
N CYS A 169 -5.93 10.21 24.18
CA CYS A 169 -7.32 10.36 24.62
C CYS A 169 -7.53 11.51 25.62
N HIS A 170 -6.65 12.52 25.60
CA HIS A 170 -6.80 13.76 26.37
C HIS A 170 -7.43 14.89 25.55
#